data_AF-A0A3B9ZCG5-F1
#
_entry.id   AF-A0A3B9ZCG5-F1
#
_cell.length_a   1.000
_cell.length_b   1.000
_cell.length_c   1.000
_cell.angle_alpha   90.00
_cell.angle_beta   90.00
_cell.angle_gamma   90.00
#
_symmetry.space_group_name_H-M   'P 1'
#
loop_
_entity.id
_entity.type
_entity.pdbx_description
1 polymer ?
#
loop_
_entity_poly.entity_id
_entity_poly.type
_entity_poly.pdbx_seq_one_letter_code
_entity_poly.pdbx_strand_id
1 'polypeptide(L)'
;MAWGWSPGQAPIRSSIMKINPALFKVTQDAIKKPMGKIVGEAINPYFLSDAQFADEAVFPYNISPLAFMDYDENKILEKLHQLGWRSPKDVDTNSTNCLLNSFANQIHIDRYNFHPYAFEIAEMVRTGVMSRKEGLEKISEPGNDATIKFARQRLEI
;
A
#
# COMPACT_ATOMS: atom_id res chain seq x y z
N MET A 1 -10.90 -6.90 -6.91
CA MET A 1 -10.35 -5.53 -6.73
C MET A 1 -8.93 -5.53 -7.27
N ALA A 2 -8.48 -4.45 -7.92
CA ALA A 2 -7.08 -4.30 -8.30
C ALA A 2 -6.37 -3.53 -7.17
N TRP A 3 -5.26 -4.11 -6.71
CA TRP A 3 -4.34 -3.53 -5.73
C TRP A 3 -2.93 -3.85 -6.21
N GLY A 4 -1.90 -3.19 -5.70
CA GLY A 4 -0.54 -3.40 -6.22
C GLY A 4 0.46 -3.44 -5.09
N TRP A 5 0.99 -4.63 -4.84
CA TRP A 5 2.26 -4.76 -4.12
C TRP A 5 3.41 -4.59 -5.10
N SER A 6 4.38 -3.77 -4.75
CA SER A 6 5.67 -3.78 -5.44
C SER A 6 6.33 -5.16 -5.27
N PRO A 7 7.19 -5.57 -6.22
CA PRO A 7 8.03 -6.74 -6.05
C PRO A 7 8.74 -6.72 -4.69
N GLY A 8 8.72 -7.83 -3.96
CA GLY A 8 9.35 -7.96 -2.64
C GLY A 8 8.44 -7.73 -1.43
N GLN A 9 7.26 -7.13 -1.59
CA GLN A 9 6.33 -6.91 -0.47
C GLN A 9 5.56 -8.16 -0.06
N ALA A 10 5.22 -9.00 -1.03
CA ALA A 10 4.47 -10.23 -0.81
C ALA A 10 4.95 -11.35 -1.74
N PRO A 11 4.81 -12.62 -1.34
CA PRO A 11 5.09 -13.74 -2.21
C PRO A 11 4.18 -13.74 -3.46
N ILE A 12 4.71 -14.13 -4.62
CA ILE A 12 3.94 -14.23 -5.88
C ILE A 12 2.69 -15.11 -5.74
N ARG A 13 2.73 -16.12 -4.87
CA ARG A 13 1.58 -16.99 -4.59
C ARG A 13 0.39 -16.25 -4.00
N SER A 14 0.63 -15.10 -3.36
CA SER A 14 -0.40 -14.23 -2.80
C SER A 14 -0.95 -13.22 -3.81
N SER A 15 -0.43 -13.20 -5.05
CA SER A 15 -0.84 -12.25 -6.08
C SER A 15 -2.21 -12.54 -6.69
N ILE A 16 -2.75 -13.74 -6.48
CA ILE A 16 -4.13 -14.10 -6.81
C ILE A 16 -4.78 -14.69 -5.57
N MET A 17 -5.80 -14.03 -5.04
CA MET A 17 -6.52 -14.48 -3.85
C MET A 17 -8.00 -14.63 -4.14
N LYS A 18 -8.54 -15.82 -3.84
CA LYS A 18 -9.99 -16.03 -3.84
C LYS A 18 -10.59 -15.31 -2.64
N ILE A 19 -11.57 -14.45 -2.88
CA ILE A 19 -12.28 -13.77 -1.79
C ILE A 19 -13.31 -14.72 -1.20
N ASN A 20 -13.40 -14.76 0.13
CA ASN A 20 -14.50 -15.41 0.84
C ASN A 20 -15.71 -14.46 0.87
N PRO A 21 -16.83 -14.76 0.18
CA PRO A 21 -17.98 -13.86 0.10
C PRO A 21 -18.60 -13.56 1.46
N ALA A 22 -18.66 -14.56 2.36
CA ALA A 22 -19.23 -14.39 3.69
C ALA A 22 -18.39 -13.42 4.54
N LEU A 23 -17.06 -13.57 4.52
CA LEU A 23 -16.18 -12.65 5.24
C LEU A 23 -16.26 -11.23 4.64
N PHE A 24 -16.28 -11.11 3.31
CA PHE A 24 -16.38 -9.81 2.65
C PHE A 24 -17.70 -9.10 2.97
N LYS A 25 -18.81 -9.85 3.04
CA LYS A 25 -20.12 -9.31 3.45
C LYS A 25 -20.08 -8.72 4.86
N VAL A 26 -19.44 -9.40 5.82
CA VAL A 26 -19.26 -8.89 7.19
C VAL A 26 -18.48 -7.58 7.18
N THR A 27 -17.36 -7.52 6.45
CA THR A 27 -16.54 -6.29 6.33
C THR A 27 -17.32 -5.15 5.66
N GLN A 28 -18.07 -5.44 4.60
CA GLN A 28 -18.92 -4.45 3.94
C GLN A 28 -19.99 -3.91 4.90
N ASP A 29 -20.68 -4.78 5.63
CA ASP A 29 -21.75 -4.42 6.56
C ASP A 29 -21.27 -3.50 7.68
N ALA A 30 -20.03 -3.69 8.15
CA ALA A 30 -19.40 -2.83 9.16
C ALA A 30 -19.29 -1.37 8.71
N ILE A 31 -19.24 -1.11 7.40
CA ILE A 31 -19.16 0.23 6.79
C ILE A 31 -20.55 0.68 6.31
N LYS A 32 -21.26 -0.18 5.56
CA LYS A 32 -22.55 0.12 4.94
C LYS A 32 -23.62 0.48 5.97
N LYS A 33 -23.73 -0.26 7.08
CA LYS A 33 -24.79 -0.04 8.09
C LYS A 33 -24.67 1.33 8.76
N PRO A 34 -23.49 1.76 9.27
CA PRO A 34 -23.32 3.12 9.78
C PRO A 34 -23.66 4.21 8.74
N MET A 35 -23.20 4.06 7.50
CA MET A 35 -23.49 5.04 6.44
C MET A 35 -24.98 5.10 6.10
N GLY A 36 -25.65 3.95 6.03
CA GLY A 36 -27.09 3.86 5.78
C GLY A 36 -27.93 4.55 6.87
N LYS A 37 -27.45 4.62 8.12
CA LYS A 37 -28.13 5.41 9.17
C LYS A 37 -28.09 6.93 8.91
N ILE A 38 -27.11 7.40 8.13
CA ILE A 38 -26.92 8.83 7.84
C ILE A 38 -27.63 9.22 6.54
N VAL A 39 -27.45 8.43 5.47
CA VAL A 39 -27.91 8.77 4.12
C VAL A 39 -29.03 7.86 3.59
N GLY A 40 -29.50 6.90 4.38
CA GLY A 40 -30.56 5.98 3.99
C GLY A 40 -30.15 5.06 2.84
N GLU A 41 -31.12 4.73 1.99
CA GLU A 41 -30.94 3.82 0.85
C GLU A 41 -30.08 4.38 -0.29
N ALA A 42 -29.81 5.69 -0.29
CA ALA A 42 -28.97 6.35 -1.29
C ALA A 42 -27.55 5.76 -1.36
N ILE A 43 -27.09 5.07 -0.30
CA ILE A 43 -25.79 4.41 -0.27
C ILE A 43 -25.77 3.05 -1.00
N ASN A 44 -26.93 2.45 -1.26
CA ASN A 44 -27.01 1.08 -1.80
C ASN A 44 -26.29 0.88 -3.15
N PRO A 45 -26.30 1.83 -4.11
CA PRO A 45 -25.59 1.66 -5.39
C PRO A 45 -24.07 1.52 -5.27
N TYR A 46 -23.48 1.90 -4.13
CA TYR A 46 -22.03 1.84 -3.90
C TYR A 46 -21.58 0.52 -3.26
N PHE A 47 -22.50 -0.39 -2.96
CA PHE A 47 -22.22 -1.64 -2.26
C PHE A 47 -22.82 -2.84 -2.98
N LEU A 48 -22.23 -4.02 -2.77
CA LEU A 48 -22.76 -5.27 -3.32
C LEU A 48 -24.09 -5.62 -2.64
N SER A 49 -25.02 -6.16 -3.43
CA SER A 49 -26.29 -6.71 -2.98
C SER A 49 -26.14 -8.13 -2.46
N ASP A 50 -27.12 -8.59 -1.68
CA ASP A 50 -27.13 -9.96 -1.16
C ASP A 50 -27.14 -11.04 -2.25
N ALA A 51 -27.81 -10.76 -3.37
CA ALA A 51 -27.79 -11.65 -4.53
C ALA A 51 -26.38 -11.77 -5.14
N GLN A 52 -25.60 -10.69 -5.16
CA GLN A 52 -24.21 -10.72 -5.65
C GLN A 52 -23.27 -11.48 -4.70
N PHE A 53 -23.58 -11.56 -3.41
CA PHE A 53 -22.82 -12.40 -2.47
C PHE A 53 -23.19 -13.88 -2.55
N ALA A 54 -24.39 -14.22 -2.98
CA ALA A 54 -24.88 -15.60 -3.03
C ALA A 54 -24.27 -16.43 -4.18
N ASP A 55 -23.74 -15.77 -5.21
CA ASP A 55 -23.13 -16.44 -6.35
C ASP A 55 -21.62 -16.61 -6.15
N GLU A 56 -21.23 -17.68 -5.45
CA GLU A 56 -19.82 -18.00 -5.19
C GLU A 56 -19.01 -18.33 -6.45
N ALA A 57 -19.69 -18.73 -7.54
CA ALA A 57 -19.02 -19.16 -8.77
C ALA A 57 -18.46 -17.96 -9.56
N VAL A 58 -19.09 -16.80 -9.46
CA VAL A 58 -18.65 -15.54 -10.11
C VAL A 58 -18.11 -14.49 -9.13
N PHE A 59 -18.01 -14.81 -7.84
CA PHE A 59 -17.44 -13.86 -6.88
C PHE A 59 -15.97 -13.54 -7.21
N PRO A 60 -15.58 -12.25 -7.20
CA PRO A 60 -14.31 -11.83 -7.78
C PRO A 60 -13.08 -12.32 -7.00
N TYR A 61 -11.97 -12.40 -7.72
CA TYR A 61 -10.63 -12.56 -7.14
C TYR A 61 -9.98 -11.20 -6.90
N ASN A 62 -9.08 -11.14 -5.92
CA ASN A 62 -8.12 -10.06 -5.82
C ASN A 62 -6.87 -10.46 -6.60
N ILE A 63 -6.44 -9.56 -7.49
CA ILE A 63 -5.27 -9.76 -8.33
C ILE A 63 -4.34 -8.58 -8.10
N SER A 64 -3.06 -8.87 -7.82
CA SER A 64 -1.97 -7.89 -7.78
C SER A 64 -1.29 -7.85 -9.16
N PRO A 65 -1.61 -6.89 -10.04
CA PRO A 65 -1.13 -6.91 -11.43
C PRO A 65 0.39 -6.77 -11.54
N LEU A 66 1.01 -6.04 -10.61
CA LEU A 66 2.46 -5.82 -10.59
C LEU A 66 3.29 -7.10 -10.41
N ALA A 67 2.66 -8.22 -9.99
CA ALA A 67 3.32 -9.51 -9.94
C ALA A 67 3.45 -10.19 -11.32
N PHE A 68 2.73 -9.69 -12.34
CA PHE A 68 2.64 -10.28 -13.67
C PHE A 68 3.08 -9.32 -14.78
N MET A 69 3.60 -8.15 -14.40
CA MET A 69 4.01 -7.09 -15.31
C MET A 69 5.48 -6.76 -15.08
N ASP A 70 6.15 -6.28 -16.13
CA ASP A 70 7.49 -5.73 -15.98
C ASP A 70 7.44 -4.51 -15.06
N TYR A 71 8.10 -4.62 -13.91
CA TYR A 71 8.19 -3.53 -12.95
C TYR A 71 9.45 -2.71 -13.19
N ASP A 72 9.27 -1.40 -13.41
CA ASP A 72 10.34 -0.42 -13.55
C ASP A 72 9.84 0.90 -12.95
N GLU A 73 10.31 1.22 -11.75
CA GLU A 73 9.88 2.39 -10.99
C GLU A 73 10.11 3.70 -11.77
N ASN A 74 11.21 3.79 -12.54
CA ASN A 74 11.52 4.98 -13.32
C ASN A 74 10.52 5.19 -14.46
N LYS A 75 10.14 4.13 -15.18
CA LYS A 75 9.11 4.19 -16.23
C LYS A 75 7.74 4.55 -15.65
N ILE A 76 7.41 4.02 -14.47
CA ILE A 76 6.17 4.34 -13.77
C ILE A 76 6.14 5.83 -13.41
N LEU A 77 7.20 6.34 -12.79
CA LEU A 77 7.32 7.75 -12.41
C LEU A 77 7.28 8.69 -13.62
N GLU A 78 7.99 8.34 -14.70
CA GLU A 78 7.95 9.11 -15.95
C GLU A 78 6.51 9.21 -16.50
N LYS A 79 5.78 8.08 -16.51
CA LYS A 79 4.40 8.07 -16.98
C LYS A 79 3.48 8.90 -16.10
N LEU A 80 3.64 8.82 -14.78
CA LEU A 80 2.86 9.62 -13.83
C LEU A 80 3.12 11.12 -14.02
N HIS A 81 4.38 11.52 -14.22
CA HIS A 81 4.73 12.92 -14.52
C HIS A 81 4.06 13.43 -15.80
N GLN A 82 3.98 12.60 -16.86
CA GLN A 82 3.26 12.96 -18.09
C GLN A 82 1.76 13.17 -17.86
N LEU A 83 1.17 12.50 -16.86
CA LEU A 83 -0.23 12.68 -16.45
C LEU A 83 -0.44 13.88 -15.52
N GLY A 84 0.62 14.64 -15.23
CA GLY A 84 0.58 15.82 -14.37
C GLY A 84 0.74 15.54 -12.88
N TRP A 85 0.98 14.28 -12.50
CA TRP A 85 1.36 13.95 -11.12
C TRP A 85 2.73 14.57 -10.80
N ARG A 86 2.93 14.99 -9.56
CA ARG A 86 4.19 15.57 -9.08
C ARG A 86 4.58 14.87 -7.80
N SER A 87 5.85 14.50 -7.68
CA SER A 87 6.34 13.87 -6.46
C SER A 87 6.18 14.80 -5.25
N PRO A 88 5.60 14.31 -4.15
CA PRO A 88 5.55 15.05 -2.89
C PRO A 88 6.97 15.27 -2.35
N LYS A 89 7.19 16.41 -1.67
CA LYS A 89 8.52 16.82 -1.17
C LYS A 89 8.67 16.66 0.34
N ASP A 90 7.58 16.36 1.02
CA ASP A 90 7.42 16.38 2.48
C ASP A 90 7.29 14.98 3.10
N VAL A 91 7.44 13.94 2.28
CA VAL A 91 7.33 12.53 2.64
C VAL A 91 8.62 11.77 2.35
N ASP A 92 8.80 10.59 2.95
CA ASP A 92 10.00 9.78 2.73
C ASP A 92 10.05 9.15 1.33
N THR A 93 11.23 8.64 0.96
CA THR A 93 11.51 8.05 -0.35
C THR A 93 10.74 6.77 -0.66
N ASN A 94 10.10 6.14 0.33
CA ASN A 94 9.38 4.88 0.18
C ASN A 94 7.86 5.04 0.40
N SER A 95 7.36 6.27 0.61
CA SER A 95 5.94 6.57 0.80
C SER A 95 5.57 7.93 0.23
N THR A 96 4.46 8.00 -0.52
CA THR A 96 3.94 9.26 -1.07
C THR A 96 2.74 9.83 -0.29
N ASN A 97 2.33 9.20 0.81
CA ASN A 97 1.03 9.48 1.42
C ASN A 97 1.03 9.68 2.95
N CYS A 98 2.11 9.33 3.66
CA CYS A 98 2.05 9.23 5.11
C CYS A 98 3.24 9.92 5.78
N LEU A 99 2.99 11.11 6.33
CA LEU A 99 3.95 11.84 7.18
C LEU A 99 4.35 11.03 8.43
N LEU A 100 3.51 10.10 8.88
CA LEU A 100 3.81 9.24 10.02
C LEU A 100 4.84 8.15 9.68
N ASN A 101 5.02 7.82 8.41
CA ASN A 101 5.90 6.73 7.99
C ASN A 101 7.36 7.02 8.35
N SER A 102 7.85 8.24 8.11
CA SER A 102 9.21 8.64 8.47
C SER A 102 9.45 8.53 9.99
N PHE A 103 8.47 8.89 10.81
CA PHE A 103 8.54 8.74 12.27
C PHE A 103 8.52 7.27 12.71
N ALA A 104 7.65 6.46 12.12
CA ALA A 104 7.56 5.03 12.42
C ALA A 104 8.84 4.28 12.01
N ASN A 105 9.43 4.62 10.86
CA ASN A 105 10.71 4.09 10.40
C ASN A 105 11.82 4.43 11.39
N GLN A 106 11.89 5.67 11.86
CA GLN A 106 12.90 6.07 12.87
C GLN A 106 12.76 5.25 14.15
N ILE A 107 11.53 5.12 14.69
CA ILE A 107 11.29 4.28 15.89
C ILE A 107 11.72 2.83 15.65
N HIS A 108 11.41 2.28 14.47
CA HIS A 108 11.77 0.91 14.12
C HIS A 108 13.29 0.72 14.09
N ILE A 109 14.01 1.65 13.45
CA ILE A 109 15.47 1.65 13.37
C ILE A 109 16.07 1.78 14.77
N ASP A 110 15.61 2.74 15.58
CA ASP A 110 16.11 2.95 16.94
C ASP A 110 15.90 1.72 17.84
N ARG A 111 14.78 1.00 17.66
CA ARG A 111 14.42 -0.16 18.48
C ARG A 111 15.08 -1.45 18.02
N TYR A 112 15.17 -1.67 16.72
CA TYR A 112 15.55 -2.97 16.14
C TYR A 112 16.87 -2.92 15.36
N ASN A 113 17.44 -1.75 15.14
CA ASN A 113 18.73 -1.53 14.50
C ASN A 113 18.80 -1.99 13.03
N PHE A 114 17.66 -1.97 12.32
CA PHE A 114 17.59 -2.17 10.87
C PHE A 114 16.41 -1.37 10.27
N HIS A 115 16.45 -1.11 8.96
CA HIS A 115 15.39 -0.38 8.24
C HIS A 115 14.20 -1.29 7.92
N PRO A 116 12.93 -0.88 8.14
CA PRO A 116 11.78 -1.77 7.96
C PRO A 116 11.60 -2.29 6.52
N TYR A 117 12.06 -1.52 5.53
CA TYR A 117 12.04 -1.92 4.12
C TYR A 117 13.21 -2.82 3.69
N ALA A 118 14.15 -3.16 4.59
CA ALA A 118 15.33 -3.93 4.22
C ALA A 118 14.97 -5.29 3.58
N PHE A 119 13.90 -5.93 4.04
CA PHE A 119 13.44 -7.21 3.48
C PHE A 119 12.94 -7.07 2.03
N GLU A 120 12.04 -6.11 1.79
CA GLU A 120 11.47 -5.82 0.47
C GLU A 120 12.57 -5.44 -0.53
N ILE A 121 13.43 -4.48 -0.14
CA ILE A 121 14.53 -3.98 -0.97
C ILE A 121 15.52 -5.09 -1.29
N ALA A 122 15.85 -5.96 -0.33
CA ALA A 122 16.76 -7.08 -0.57
C ALA A 122 16.19 -8.08 -1.60
N GLU A 123 14.87 -8.28 -1.64
CA GLU A 123 14.23 -9.11 -2.66
C GLU A 123 14.27 -8.48 -4.05
N MET A 124 14.02 -7.17 -4.15
CA MET A 124 14.15 -6.44 -5.42
C MET A 124 15.57 -6.49 -5.98
N VAL A 125 16.59 -6.42 -5.11
CA VAL A 125 17.99 -6.61 -5.51
C VAL A 125 18.26 -8.03 -6.00
N ARG A 126 17.78 -9.06 -5.29
CA ARG A 126 17.99 -10.47 -5.67
C ARG A 126 17.30 -10.85 -6.98
N THR A 127 16.16 -10.24 -7.27
CA THR A 127 15.37 -10.49 -8.48
C THR A 127 15.79 -9.63 -9.67
N GLY A 128 16.79 -8.74 -9.50
CA GLY A 128 17.32 -7.89 -10.56
C GLY A 128 16.45 -6.70 -10.93
N VAL A 129 15.40 -6.42 -10.13
CA VAL A 129 14.52 -5.26 -10.30
C VAL A 129 15.26 -3.95 -10.02
N MET A 130 16.22 -3.97 -9.08
CA MET A 130 17.06 -2.81 -8.77
C MET A 130 18.49 -3.24 -8.49
N SER A 131 19.45 -2.33 -8.66
CA SER A 131 20.82 -2.59 -8.27
C SER A 131 21.00 -2.56 -6.76
N ARG A 132 22.03 -3.26 -6.26
CA ARG A 132 22.40 -3.20 -4.84
C ARG A 132 22.70 -1.78 -4.36
N LYS A 133 23.29 -0.94 -5.23
CA LYS A 133 23.63 0.44 -4.90
C LYS A 133 22.36 1.26 -4.64
N GLU A 134 21.40 1.22 -5.55
CA GLU A 134 20.10 1.90 -5.42
C GLU A 134 19.35 1.43 -4.18
N GLY A 135 19.34 0.11 -3.94
CA GLY A 135 18.69 -0.46 -2.75
C GLY A 135 19.31 0.06 -1.43
N LEU A 136 20.64 0.16 -1.36
CA LEU A 136 21.31 0.72 -0.19
C LEU A 136 21.02 2.21 -0.02
N GLU A 137 21.00 3.00 -1.09
CA GLU A 137 20.67 4.42 -1.04
C GLU A 137 19.26 4.64 -0.44
N LYS A 138 18.26 3.86 -0.91
CA LYS A 138 16.86 3.95 -0.41
C LYS A 138 16.67 3.62 1.08
N ILE A 139 17.52 2.78 1.68
CA ILE A 139 17.39 2.39 3.10
C ILE A 139 18.39 3.09 4.01
N SER A 140 19.36 3.80 3.44
CA SER A 140 20.37 4.56 4.19
C SER A 140 20.00 6.02 4.34
N GLU A 141 19.05 6.52 3.54
CA GLU A 141 18.60 7.89 3.64
C GLU A 141 17.83 8.11 4.95
N PRO A 142 18.29 9.03 5.82
CA PRO A 142 17.58 9.34 7.04
C PRO A 142 16.21 9.96 6.72
N GLY A 143 15.21 9.68 7.55
CA GLY A 143 13.90 10.31 7.42
C GLY A 143 13.99 11.84 7.57
N ASN A 144 13.01 12.56 7.02
CA ASN A 144 12.97 14.01 7.12
C ASN A 144 12.72 14.45 8.59
N ASP A 145 13.74 15.06 9.22
CA ASP A 145 13.69 15.52 10.61
C ASP A 145 12.51 16.45 10.91
N ALA A 146 12.14 17.32 9.98
CA ALA A 146 11.01 18.23 10.16
C ALA A 146 9.69 17.44 10.24
N THR A 147 9.52 16.44 9.37
CA THR A 147 8.37 15.54 9.34
C THR A 147 8.31 14.68 10.60
N ILE A 148 9.46 14.13 11.04
CA ILE A 148 9.58 13.33 12.27
C ILE A 148 9.20 14.17 13.50
N LYS A 149 9.73 15.39 13.60
CA LYS A 149 9.44 16.30 14.72
C LYS A 149 7.98 16.72 14.74
N PHE A 150 7.41 17.02 13.57
CA PHE A 150 6.00 17.36 13.43
C PHE A 150 5.09 16.20 13.89
N ALA A 151 5.35 14.97 13.42
CA ALA A 151 4.58 13.80 13.81
C ALA A 151 4.67 13.53 15.31
N ARG A 152 5.87 13.63 15.89
CA ARG A 152 6.10 13.49 17.33
C ARG A 152 5.28 14.49 18.14
N GLN A 153 5.32 15.78 17.77
CA GLN A 153 4.54 16.83 18.43
C GLN A 153 3.03 16.57 18.35
N ARG A 154 2.54 16.12 17.19
CA ARG A 154 1.10 15.90 16.97
C ARG A 154 0.55 14.70 17.76
N LEU A 155 1.42 13.73 18.06
CA LEU A 155 1.13 12.55 18.86
C LEU A 155 1.37 12.73 20.36
N GLU A 156 1.91 13.88 20.78
CA GLU A 156 2.23 14.19 22.18
C GLU A 156 3.27 13.23 22.78
N ILE A 157 4.30 12.87 22.00
CA ILE A 157 5.45 12.00 22.38
C ILE A 157 6.79 12.77 22.24
#